data_AF-A0A6N3BJ30-F1
#
_entry.id   AF-A0A6N3BJ30-F1
#
_cell.length_a   1.000
_cell.length_b   1.000
_cell.length_c   1.000
_cell.angle_alpha   90.00
_cell.angle_beta   90.00
_cell.angle_gamma   90.00
#
_symmetry.space_group_name_H-M   'P 1'
#
loop_
_entity.id
_entity.type
_entity.pdbx_description
1 polymer ?
#
loop_
_entity_poly.entity_id
_entity_poly.type
_entity_poly.pdbx_seq_one_letter_code
_entity_poly.pdbx_strand_id
1 'polypeptide(L)'
;MNIYIDHDYSRLPASNDSTISVQIYSRDGVVAKNGIKPRNDIATIGKPVYDAIKRLGVQISDEVMDFLTISMAVTAADTFIVRDDCFDGWTRDINVSVRVINPTIWIKNKAYIEKALQFLSGDVWKFDFKKDGMKPPVPFKPVNGRRLINLDGLDCISLFSGGLDSAIGVIDILTTGEKPLLISHSYKGDKAKQEQISKRIKGKGDFSRLCTSANPIGRGMQRDITMRTRSLNFLAFAAVGADAVMKANNKNNISIYVPENGFISLNAPLTNRRIGSLSTRTTHPYFIEMIQTIFDNVGFKMKFTNPYQFKTKGQMVSECKDKNILADIVDSTVSCSHWKRKHQQCGYCVPCMIRRASLLRGGVKESITYHQASYANLLNFVKNKQDGRDDIFSVIMAIENAKKSNLKAWVLKSGKLKEQDIGKYENVFIEGLQEVEAFLKKEKLV
;
A
#
# COMPACT_ATOMS: atom_id res chain seq x y z
N MET A 1 20.47 -2.50 13.40
CA MET A 1 19.57 -1.78 14.32
C MET A 1 18.55 -2.73 14.93
N ASN A 2 18.32 -2.63 16.24
CA ASN A 2 17.34 -3.45 16.95
C ASN A 2 16.06 -2.64 17.21
N ILE A 3 14.90 -3.23 16.96
CA ILE A 3 13.61 -2.63 17.29
C ILE A 3 12.78 -3.60 18.12
N TYR A 4 12.27 -3.10 19.26
CA TYR A 4 11.47 -3.86 20.21
C TYR A 4 10.03 -3.36 20.17
N ILE A 5 9.10 -4.28 19.92
CA ILE A 5 7.68 -4.02 19.77
C ILE A 5 6.91 -4.76 20.85
N ASP A 6 6.23 -4.01 21.71
CA ASP A 6 5.43 -4.56 22.81
C ASP A 6 4.19 -3.69 23.04
N HIS A 7 3.07 -4.29 23.46
CA HIS A 7 1.90 -3.52 23.87
C HIS A 7 2.03 -2.97 25.30
N ASP A 8 2.82 -3.66 26.13
CA ASP A 8 3.18 -3.26 27.48
C ASP A 8 4.51 -2.49 27.44
N TYR A 9 4.42 -1.17 27.64
CA TYR A 9 5.58 -0.29 27.58
C TYR A 9 6.58 -0.50 28.72
N SER A 10 6.22 -1.20 29.80
CA SER A 10 7.13 -1.49 30.92
C SER A 10 8.16 -2.55 30.55
N ARG A 11 7.85 -3.43 29.59
CA ARG A 11 8.73 -4.48 29.08
C ARG A 11 9.70 -4.02 28.01
N LEU A 12 9.53 -2.81 27.50
CA LEU A 12 10.38 -2.24 26.46
C LEU A 12 11.73 -1.79 27.07
N PRO A 13 12.88 -2.15 26.47
CA PRO A 13 14.17 -1.61 26.91
C PRO A 13 14.24 -0.09 26.69
N ALA A 14 15.19 0.60 27.32
CA ALA A 14 15.47 2.00 27.01
C ALA A 14 15.95 2.14 25.57
N SER A 15 15.41 3.10 24.82
CA SER A 15 15.92 3.39 23.48
C SER A 15 17.30 4.04 23.55
N ASN A 16 18.15 3.75 22.57
CA ASN A 16 19.49 4.31 22.40
C ASN A 16 19.86 4.28 20.90
N ASP A 17 21.10 4.65 20.57
CA ASP A 17 21.59 4.75 19.18
C ASP A 17 21.50 3.45 18.38
N SER A 18 21.39 2.29 19.06
CA SER A 18 21.28 0.97 18.43
C SER A 18 19.91 0.30 18.61
N THR A 19 19.05 0.89 19.44
CA THR A 19 17.84 0.27 19.97
C THR A 19 16.65 1.23 19.93
N ILE A 20 15.58 0.80 19.26
CA ILE A 20 14.32 1.55 19.17
C ILE A 20 13.22 0.77 19.89
N SER A 21 12.55 1.42 20.84
CA SER A 21 11.42 0.84 21.56
C SER A 21 10.10 1.45 21.09
N VAL A 22 9.12 0.59 20.76
CA VAL A 22 7.82 1.02 20.23
C VAL A 22 6.68 0.32 20.94
N GLN A 23 5.79 1.11 21.54
CA GLN A 23 4.54 0.61 22.09
C GLN A 23 3.49 0.43 20.97
N ILE A 24 2.87 -0.74 20.90
CA ILE A 24 1.79 -1.01 19.94
C ILE A 24 0.41 -0.90 20.59
N TYR A 25 -0.59 -0.44 19.83
CA TYR A 25 -2.03 -0.41 20.16
C TYR A 25 -2.47 0.40 21.38
N SER A 26 -1.54 1.02 22.12
CA SER A 26 -1.80 1.98 23.19
C SER A 26 -0.88 3.20 23.10
N ARG A 27 -1.17 4.21 23.93
CA ARG A 27 -0.33 5.40 24.17
C ARG A 27 -0.04 5.63 25.65
N ASP A 28 -0.40 4.68 26.51
CA ASP A 28 -0.30 4.88 27.96
C ASP A 28 1.15 5.06 28.42
N GLY A 29 2.13 4.53 27.69
CA GLY A 29 3.55 4.72 28.00
C GLY A 29 4.07 6.13 27.71
N VAL A 30 3.35 6.95 26.92
CA VAL A 30 3.78 8.30 26.48
C VAL A 30 2.83 9.41 26.91
N VAL A 31 1.80 9.10 27.70
CA VAL A 31 0.82 10.06 28.21
C VAL A 31 0.83 10.00 29.73
N ALA A 32 0.92 11.17 30.38
CA ALA A 32 0.75 11.27 31.82
C ALA A 32 -0.71 10.92 32.17
N LYS A 33 -0.92 9.76 32.78
CA LYS A 33 -2.25 9.28 33.21
C LYS A 33 -2.08 8.39 34.43
N ASN A 34 -3.00 8.50 35.40
CA ASN A 34 -3.05 7.63 36.59
C ASN A 34 -1.72 7.52 37.36
N GLY A 35 -0.97 8.63 37.50
CA GLY A 35 0.32 8.64 38.21
C GLY A 35 1.49 8.00 37.46
N ILE A 36 1.30 7.53 36.23
CA ILE A 36 2.37 6.97 35.40
C ILE A 36 3.25 8.11 34.85
N LYS A 37 4.56 8.03 35.10
CA LYS A 37 5.55 8.91 34.47
C LYS A 37 5.71 8.53 32.99
N PRO A 38 5.45 9.44 32.04
CA PRO A 38 5.59 9.14 30.63
C PRO A 38 7.05 8.89 30.25
N ARG A 39 7.26 7.91 29.37
CA ARG A 39 8.54 7.65 28.72
C ARG A 39 8.69 8.56 27.50
N ASN A 40 9.78 9.30 27.44
CA ASN A 40 10.11 10.17 26.31
C ASN A 40 10.97 9.46 25.26
N ASP A 41 11.41 8.24 25.55
CA ASP A 41 12.33 7.46 24.72
C ASP A 41 11.64 6.43 23.82
N ILE A 42 10.32 6.27 23.91
CA ILE A 42 9.57 5.27 23.11
C ILE A 42 8.68 5.92 22.06
N ALA A 43 8.50 5.23 20.93
CA ALA A 43 7.49 5.54 19.94
C ALA A 43 6.19 4.77 20.20
N THR A 44 5.12 5.13 19.48
CA THR A 44 3.83 4.41 19.50
C THR A 44 3.30 4.16 18.10
N ILE A 45 2.55 3.07 17.90
CA ILE A 45 1.90 2.74 16.62
C ILE A 45 0.63 1.93 16.82
N GLY A 46 -0.28 1.93 15.84
CA GLY A 46 -1.38 0.98 15.73
C GLY A 46 -2.66 1.30 16.51
N LYS A 47 -2.65 2.28 17.44
CA LYS A 47 -3.84 2.65 18.23
C LYS A 47 -5.11 2.88 17.38
N PRO A 48 -5.07 3.66 16.27
CA PRO A 48 -6.28 3.87 15.46
C PRO A 48 -6.79 2.59 14.79
N VAL A 49 -5.91 1.65 14.45
CA VAL A 49 -6.30 0.35 13.87
C VAL A 49 -6.99 -0.50 14.94
N TYR A 50 -6.41 -0.59 16.12
CA TYR A 50 -6.99 -1.33 17.25
C TYR A 50 -8.39 -0.82 17.61
N ASP A 51 -8.61 0.49 17.58
CA ASP A 51 -9.95 1.05 17.82
C ASP A 51 -10.90 0.83 16.64
N ALA A 52 -10.40 0.82 15.40
CA ALA A 52 -11.22 0.56 14.22
C ALA A 52 -11.74 -0.89 14.20
N ILE A 53 -10.95 -1.86 14.68
CA ILE A 53 -11.35 -3.27 14.79
C ILE A 53 -12.59 -3.42 15.67
N LYS A 54 -12.67 -2.67 16.79
CA LYS A 54 -13.84 -2.71 17.68
C LYS A 54 -15.16 -2.41 16.96
N ARG A 55 -15.11 -1.56 15.91
CA ARG A 55 -16.28 -1.14 15.14
C ARG A 55 -16.75 -2.19 14.12
N LEU A 56 -15.98 -3.25 13.88
CA LEU A 56 -16.40 -4.37 13.05
C LEU A 56 -17.50 -5.21 13.71
N GLY A 57 -17.70 -5.07 15.03
CA GLY A 57 -18.80 -5.75 15.74
C GLY A 57 -18.62 -7.26 15.92
N VAL A 58 -17.51 -7.82 15.43
CA VAL A 58 -17.17 -9.25 15.51
C VAL A 58 -15.79 -9.45 16.10
N GLN A 59 -15.57 -10.58 16.77
CA GLN A 59 -14.27 -10.96 17.34
C GLN A 59 -13.33 -11.43 16.22
N ILE A 60 -12.16 -10.79 16.10
CA ILE A 60 -11.11 -11.17 15.13
C ILE A 60 -10.30 -12.37 15.66
N SER A 61 -9.79 -13.21 14.77
CA SER A 61 -8.93 -14.35 15.13
C SER A 61 -7.56 -13.90 15.62
N ASP A 62 -6.95 -14.72 16.47
CA ASP A 62 -5.64 -14.43 17.06
C ASP A 62 -4.54 -14.37 15.97
N GLU A 63 -4.60 -15.27 14.98
CA GLU A 63 -3.65 -15.30 13.87
C GLU A 63 -3.74 -14.04 13.00
N VAL A 64 -4.95 -13.54 12.72
CA VAL A 64 -5.13 -12.29 11.96
C VAL A 64 -4.63 -11.09 12.76
N MET A 65 -4.85 -11.09 14.08
CA MET A 65 -4.32 -10.08 14.99
C MET A 65 -2.78 -10.11 15.05
N ASP A 66 -2.18 -11.29 15.03
CA ASP A 66 -0.72 -11.44 14.95
C ASP A 66 -0.17 -10.92 13.62
N PHE A 67 -0.78 -11.27 12.48
CA PHE A 67 -0.35 -10.74 11.19
C PHE A 67 -0.40 -9.20 11.15
N LEU A 68 -1.45 -8.62 11.73
CA LEU A 68 -1.55 -7.18 11.91
C LEU A 68 -0.43 -6.62 12.79
N THR A 69 -0.11 -7.30 13.90
CA THR A 69 0.97 -6.92 14.82
C THR A 69 2.33 -6.91 14.11
N ILE A 70 2.60 -7.94 13.29
CA ILE A 70 3.80 -8.02 12.45
C ILE A 70 3.85 -6.85 11.45
N SER A 71 2.73 -6.54 10.78
CA SER A 71 2.66 -5.40 9.85
C SER A 71 2.94 -4.05 10.54
N MET A 72 2.46 -3.87 11.78
CA MET A 72 2.75 -2.67 12.58
C MET A 72 4.22 -2.62 13.00
N ALA A 73 4.80 -3.75 13.42
CA ALA A 73 6.23 -3.87 13.74
C ALA A 73 7.12 -3.46 12.55
N VAL A 74 6.80 -3.99 11.36
CA VAL A 74 7.47 -3.62 10.10
C VAL A 74 7.33 -2.14 9.81
N THR A 75 6.12 -1.57 9.94
CA THR A 75 5.89 -0.14 9.68
C THR A 75 6.66 0.74 10.66
N ALA A 76 6.74 0.33 11.92
CA ALA A 76 7.51 1.04 12.94
C ALA A 76 9.01 1.02 12.60
N ALA A 77 9.54 -0.15 12.23
CA ALA A 77 10.94 -0.30 11.81
C ALA A 77 11.25 0.55 10.58
N ASP A 78 10.40 0.47 9.55
CA ASP A 78 10.54 1.23 8.31
C ASP A 78 10.45 2.74 8.54
N THR A 79 9.77 3.19 9.60
CA THR A 79 9.63 4.61 9.94
C THR A 79 10.77 5.13 10.82
N PHE A 80 11.18 4.39 11.85
CA PHE A 80 12.06 4.90 12.90
C PHE A 80 13.52 4.51 12.74
N ILE A 81 13.84 3.48 11.95
CA ILE A 81 15.23 3.15 11.60
C ILE A 81 15.58 3.92 10.32
N VAL A 82 16.40 4.96 10.43
CA VAL A 82 16.76 5.83 9.31
C VAL A 82 17.85 5.18 8.45
N ARG A 83 17.69 5.23 7.11
CA ARG A 83 18.66 4.65 6.16
C ARG A 83 19.98 5.43 6.09
N ASP A 84 19.92 6.75 6.26
CA ASP A 84 21.08 7.64 6.16
C ASP A 84 22.17 7.31 7.20
N ASP A 85 21.79 6.63 8.30
CA ASP A 85 22.70 6.20 9.36
C ASP A 85 23.38 4.83 9.08
N CYS A 86 23.08 4.19 7.94
CA CYS A 86 23.63 2.88 7.58
C CYS A 86 24.93 2.99 6.76
N PHE A 87 25.75 1.94 6.79
CA PHE A 87 27.08 1.92 6.17
C PHE A 87 27.09 2.30 4.68
N ASP A 88 26.10 1.85 3.91
CA ASP A 88 25.93 2.17 2.49
C ASP A 88 24.91 3.31 2.24
N GLY A 89 24.37 3.91 3.31
CA GLY A 89 23.28 4.90 3.26
C GLY A 89 21.98 4.36 2.66
N TRP A 90 21.83 3.04 2.53
CA TRP A 90 20.74 2.45 1.74
C TRP A 90 20.12 1.21 2.37
N THR A 91 20.88 0.15 2.62
CA THR A 91 20.40 -1.16 3.06
C THR A 91 20.47 -1.26 4.59
N ARG A 92 19.32 -1.34 5.26
CA ARG A 92 19.29 -1.49 6.72
C ARG A 92 19.39 -2.97 7.12
N ASP A 93 20.16 -3.25 8.16
CA ASP A 93 20.07 -4.50 8.93
C ASP A 93 19.11 -4.31 10.11
N ILE A 94 17.91 -4.89 10.01
CA ILE A 94 16.81 -4.69 10.94
C ILE A 94 16.52 -5.97 11.74
N ASN A 95 16.76 -5.93 13.05
CA ASN A 95 16.36 -6.99 13.97
C ASN A 95 15.07 -6.58 14.68
N VAL A 96 13.98 -7.28 14.41
CA VAL A 96 12.65 -7.01 14.98
C VAL A 96 12.36 -8.02 16.08
N SER A 97 12.28 -7.57 17.34
CA SER A 97 11.73 -8.37 18.44
C SER A 97 10.28 -7.96 18.66
N VAL A 98 9.34 -8.87 18.43
CA VAL A 98 7.91 -8.58 18.46
C VAL A 98 7.14 -9.67 19.19
N ARG A 99 6.21 -9.28 20.06
CA ARG A 99 5.30 -10.21 20.72
C ARG A 99 4.07 -10.50 19.88
N VAL A 100 3.79 -11.78 19.71
CA VAL A 100 2.63 -12.35 19.02
C VAL A 100 1.94 -13.35 19.96
N ILE A 101 0.68 -13.65 19.68
CA ILE A 101 -0.15 -14.55 20.45
C ILE A 101 0.30 -16.00 20.20
N ASN A 102 0.53 -16.37 18.94
CA ASN A 102 0.89 -17.72 18.52
C ASN A 102 2.28 -17.79 17.83
N PRO A 103 3.40 -17.65 18.56
CA PRO A 103 4.75 -17.59 17.97
C PRO A 103 5.11 -18.77 17.09
N THR A 104 4.65 -19.98 17.44
CA THR A 104 4.99 -21.21 16.70
C THR A 104 4.61 -21.12 15.22
N ILE A 105 3.48 -20.49 14.88
CA ILE A 105 3.03 -20.33 13.50
C ILE A 105 3.94 -19.35 12.75
N TRP A 106 4.33 -18.25 13.40
CA TRP A 106 5.15 -17.19 12.80
C TRP A 106 6.61 -17.59 12.66
N ILE A 107 7.14 -18.38 13.60
CA ILE A 107 8.48 -18.97 13.51
C ILE A 107 8.55 -19.90 12.28
N LYS A 108 7.53 -20.73 12.04
CA LYS A 108 7.47 -21.59 10.85
C LYS A 108 7.44 -20.79 9.53
N ASN A 109 6.87 -19.59 9.55
CA ASN A 109 6.74 -18.71 8.37
C ASN A 109 7.81 -17.60 8.31
N LYS A 110 8.75 -17.57 9.26
CA LYS A 110 9.74 -16.50 9.42
C LYS A 110 10.53 -16.21 8.15
N ALA A 111 11.06 -17.25 7.50
CA ALA A 111 11.86 -17.10 6.28
C ALA A 111 11.06 -16.48 5.12
N TYR A 112 9.76 -16.81 4.99
CA TYR A 112 8.90 -16.20 3.97
C TYR A 112 8.64 -14.73 4.25
N ILE A 113 8.39 -14.37 5.53
CA ILE A 113 8.19 -12.98 5.95
C ILE A 113 9.44 -12.14 5.67
N GLU A 114 10.61 -12.62 6.09
CA GLU A 114 11.89 -11.92 5.90
C GLU A 114 12.21 -11.73 4.41
N LYS A 115 12.02 -12.77 3.60
CA LYS A 115 12.23 -12.70 2.14
C LYS A 115 11.27 -11.76 1.44
N ALA A 116 9.98 -11.76 1.84
CA ALA A 116 8.98 -10.86 1.29
C ALA A 116 9.31 -9.40 1.59
N LEU A 117 9.73 -9.11 2.82
CA LEU A 117 10.12 -7.76 3.24
C LEU A 117 11.42 -7.31 2.60
N GLN A 118 12.41 -8.19 2.46
CA GLN A 118 13.65 -7.91 1.74
C GLN A 118 13.36 -7.55 0.28
N PHE A 119 12.48 -8.31 -0.39
CA PHE A 119 12.10 -8.00 -1.77
C PHE A 119 11.39 -6.64 -1.89
N LEU A 120 10.56 -6.28 -0.90
CA LEU A 120 9.77 -5.06 -0.92
C LEU A 120 10.59 -3.81 -0.58
N SER A 121 11.49 -3.87 0.40
CA SER A 121 12.21 -2.70 0.92
C SER A 121 13.69 -2.65 0.52
N GLY A 122 14.27 -3.79 0.13
CA GLY A 122 15.71 -3.96 -0.07
C GLY A 122 16.51 -4.08 1.23
N ASP A 123 15.87 -4.08 2.40
CA ASP A 123 16.56 -4.22 3.69
C ASP A 123 16.73 -5.69 4.09
N VAL A 124 17.65 -5.96 4.99
CA VAL A 124 17.82 -7.27 5.61
C VAL A 124 16.96 -7.31 6.88
N TRP A 125 16.02 -8.26 6.94
CA TRP A 125 15.09 -8.40 8.05
C TRP A 125 15.40 -9.67 8.84
N LYS A 126 15.41 -9.55 10.17
CA LYS A 126 15.52 -10.68 11.11
C LYS A 126 14.45 -10.57 12.18
N PHE A 127 13.61 -11.59 12.33
CA PHE A 127 12.53 -11.60 13.32
C PHE A 127 12.83 -12.50 14.53
N ASP A 128 12.52 -11.97 15.71
CA ASP A 128 12.45 -12.66 17.00
C ASP A 128 11.00 -12.59 17.51
N PHE A 129 10.25 -13.68 17.30
CA PHE A 129 8.85 -13.78 17.71
C PHE A 129 8.73 -14.27 19.16
N LYS A 130 8.19 -13.43 20.02
CA LYS A 130 7.96 -13.71 21.45
C LYS A 130 6.48 -13.98 21.72
N LYS A 131 6.19 -14.74 22.77
CA LYS A 131 4.82 -14.97 23.26
C LYS A 131 4.23 -13.73 23.95
N ASP A 132 2.98 -13.85 24.39
CA ASP A 132 2.24 -12.82 25.14
C ASP A 132 1.97 -11.56 24.29
N GLY A 133 1.59 -11.77 23.03
CA GLY A 133 1.11 -10.72 22.14
C GLY A 133 -0.24 -10.13 22.56
N MET A 134 -0.56 -8.96 22.02
CA MET A 134 -1.82 -8.27 22.30
C MET A 134 -3.00 -9.02 21.67
N LYS A 135 -3.97 -9.43 22.48
CA LYS A 135 -5.20 -10.07 22.00
C LYS A 135 -6.07 -9.11 21.17
N PRO A 136 -6.87 -9.63 20.23
CA PRO A 136 -7.82 -8.81 19.50
C PRO A 136 -8.77 -8.09 20.47
N PRO A 137 -9.15 -6.83 20.19
CA PRO A 137 -9.98 -6.06 21.09
C PRO A 137 -11.38 -6.65 21.17
N VAL A 138 -12.01 -6.52 22.35
CA VAL A 138 -13.44 -6.82 22.50
C VAL A 138 -14.25 -5.93 21.54
N PRO A 139 -15.10 -6.52 20.67
CA PRO A 139 -15.89 -5.75 19.72
C PRO A 139 -16.92 -4.86 20.44
N PHE A 140 -17.27 -3.76 19.80
CA PHE A 140 -18.40 -2.95 20.26
C PHE A 140 -19.69 -3.71 20.03
N LYS A 141 -20.53 -3.74 21.06
CA LYS A 141 -21.95 -4.11 20.93
C LYS A 141 -22.72 -2.95 20.31
N PRO A 142 -23.84 -3.18 19.61
CA PRO A 142 -24.71 -2.15 19.00
C PRO A 142 -25.50 -1.32 20.03
N VAL A 143 -24.92 -1.07 21.20
CA VAL A 143 -25.45 -0.25 22.28
C VAL A 143 -24.51 0.94 22.51
N ASN A 144 -25.07 2.08 22.93
CA ASN A 144 -24.35 3.30 23.34
C ASN A 144 -23.71 4.14 22.23
N GLY A 145 -24.50 4.68 21.28
CA GLY A 145 -24.04 5.75 20.36
C GLY A 145 -22.83 5.41 19.47
N ARG A 146 -22.34 4.17 19.51
CA ARG A 146 -21.17 3.70 18.77
C ARG A 146 -21.60 3.22 17.40
N ARG A 147 -21.04 3.83 16.36
CA ARG A 147 -21.34 3.46 14.97
C ARG A 147 -20.48 2.27 14.52
N LEU A 148 -21.12 1.10 14.42
CA LEU A 148 -20.56 -0.09 13.80
C LEU A 148 -20.40 0.10 12.28
N ILE A 149 -19.50 -0.70 11.70
CA ILE A 149 -19.39 -0.88 10.26
C ILE A 149 -20.39 -1.99 9.90
N ASN A 150 -21.31 -1.71 8.97
CA ASN A 150 -22.26 -2.73 8.52
C ASN A 150 -21.51 -3.79 7.70
N LEU A 151 -21.51 -5.04 8.16
CA LEU A 151 -20.86 -6.16 7.46
C LEU A 151 -21.88 -7.04 6.74
N ASP A 152 -23.16 -6.81 6.94
CA ASP A 152 -24.24 -7.70 6.49
C ASP A 152 -24.30 -7.73 4.96
N GLY A 153 -24.32 -8.94 4.41
CA GLY A 153 -24.40 -9.20 2.98
C GLY A 153 -23.11 -8.97 2.21
N LEU A 154 -22.02 -8.48 2.84
CA LEU A 154 -20.75 -8.27 2.15
C LEU A 154 -20.10 -9.61 1.74
N ASP A 155 -19.43 -9.62 0.59
CA ASP A 155 -18.94 -10.86 -0.04
C ASP A 155 -17.50 -10.89 -0.50
N CYS A 156 -16.87 -9.73 -0.60
CA CYS A 156 -15.46 -9.63 -0.96
C CYS A 156 -14.79 -8.46 -0.23
N ILE A 157 -13.48 -8.41 -0.35
CA ILE A 157 -12.66 -7.29 0.13
C ILE A 157 -12.06 -6.59 -1.08
N SER A 158 -12.01 -5.26 -1.07
CA SER A 158 -11.29 -4.50 -2.10
C SER A 158 -10.40 -3.44 -1.49
N LEU A 159 -9.12 -3.45 -1.88
CA LEU A 159 -8.18 -2.42 -1.46
C LEU A 159 -8.56 -1.07 -2.09
N PHE A 160 -8.77 -0.07 -1.24
CA PHE A 160 -9.27 1.24 -1.63
C PHE A 160 -8.31 2.34 -1.15
N SER A 161 -7.28 2.60 -1.95
CA SER A 161 -6.22 3.57 -1.67
C SER A 161 -6.63 5.01 -1.99
N GLY A 162 -7.67 5.22 -2.80
CA GLY A 162 -8.05 6.54 -3.32
C GLY A 162 -7.29 6.93 -4.59
N GLY A 163 -6.51 6.02 -5.17
CA GLY A 163 -5.93 6.17 -6.50
C GLY A 163 -6.87 5.72 -7.61
N LEU A 164 -6.55 6.12 -8.84
CA LEU A 164 -7.36 5.85 -10.05
C LEU A 164 -7.65 4.35 -10.21
N ASP A 165 -6.64 3.50 -10.04
CA ASP A 165 -6.74 2.04 -10.20
C ASP A 165 -7.72 1.43 -9.19
N SER A 166 -7.58 1.79 -7.91
CA SER A 166 -8.50 1.33 -6.87
C SER A 166 -9.92 1.86 -7.07
N ALA A 167 -10.08 3.05 -7.65
CA ALA A 167 -11.39 3.62 -7.94
C ALA A 167 -12.08 2.86 -9.08
N ILE A 168 -11.36 2.56 -10.17
CA ILE A 168 -11.84 1.71 -11.27
C ILE A 168 -12.19 0.31 -10.75
N GLY A 169 -11.31 -0.29 -9.95
CA GLY A 169 -11.56 -1.59 -9.36
C GLY A 169 -12.85 -1.65 -8.55
N VAL A 170 -13.12 -0.63 -7.72
CA VAL A 170 -14.37 -0.57 -6.96
C VAL A 170 -15.58 -0.32 -7.87
N ILE A 171 -15.48 0.54 -8.89
CA ILE A 171 -16.56 0.72 -9.88
C ILE A 171 -16.91 -0.62 -10.54
N ASP A 172 -15.90 -1.37 -10.98
CA ASP A 172 -16.11 -2.62 -11.69
C ASP A 172 -16.74 -3.70 -10.81
N ILE A 173 -16.30 -3.80 -9.54
CA ILE A 173 -16.86 -4.72 -8.54
C ILE A 173 -18.32 -4.37 -8.23
N LEU A 174 -18.64 -3.09 -8.00
CA LEU A 174 -20.02 -2.68 -7.75
C LEU A 174 -20.91 -2.89 -8.99
N THR A 175 -20.35 -2.75 -10.19
CA THR A 175 -21.09 -3.00 -11.44
C THR A 175 -21.39 -4.48 -11.65
N THR A 176 -20.58 -5.41 -11.13
CA THR A 176 -20.88 -6.85 -11.17
C THR A 176 -21.88 -7.30 -10.10
N GLY A 177 -22.30 -6.40 -9.21
CA GLY A 177 -23.23 -6.70 -8.12
C GLY A 177 -22.57 -7.30 -6.88
N GLU A 178 -21.24 -7.41 -6.86
CA GLU A 178 -20.49 -7.78 -5.65
C GLU A 178 -20.58 -6.66 -4.59
N LYS A 179 -20.48 -7.05 -3.32
CA LYS A 179 -20.69 -6.18 -2.16
C LYS A 179 -19.42 -6.11 -1.31
N PRO A 180 -18.47 -5.21 -1.65
CA PRO A 180 -17.16 -5.23 -1.00
C PRO A 180 -17.15 -4.53 0.36
N LEU A 181 -16.31 -5.03 1.26
CA LEU A 181 -15.71 -4.18 2.30
C LEU A 181 -14.47 -3.48 1.73
N LEU A 182 -14.56 -2.16 1.59
CA LEU A 182 -13.45 -1.31 1.12
C LEU A 182 -12.42 -1.08 2.23
N ILE A 183 -11.15 -1.35 1.95
CA ILE A 183 -10.05 -1.20 2.90
C ILE A 183 -9.23 0.05 2.60
N SER A 184 -9.22 1.03 3.49
CA SER A 184 -8.46 2.27 3.31
C SER A 184 -7.42 2.50 4.40
N HIS A 185 -6.16 2.66 3.96
CA HIS A 185 -5.08 3.23 4.76
C HIS A 185 -5.09 4.77 4.70
N SER A 186 -5.92 5.38 5.54
CA SER A 186 -6.32 6.78 5.46
C SER A 186 -5.48 7.71 6.32
N TYR A 187 -4.28 8.08 5.84
CA TYR A 187 -3.60 9.28 6.38
C TYR A 187 -4.44 10.53 6.10
N LYS A 188 -4.25 11.61 6.87
CA LYS A 188 -5.12 12.82 6.85
C LYS A 188 -5.48 13.30 5.43
N GLY A 189 -4.50 13.45 4.53
CA GLY A 189 -4.74 13.92 3.15
C GLY A 189 -5.44 12.89 2.25
N ASP A 190 -5.07 11.62 2.36
CA ASP A 190 -5.66 10.52 1.56
C ASP A 190 -7.13 10.31 1.97
N LYS A 191 -7.45 10.49 3.25
CA LYS A 191 -8.79 10.29 3.82
C LYS A 191 -9.85 11.15 3.12
N ALA A 192 -9.58 12.44 2.92
CA ALA A 192 -10.54 13.37 2.32
C ALA A 192 -10.88 12.98 0.87
N LYS A 193 -9.87 12.60 0.07
CA LYS A 193 -10.05 12.13 -1.31
C LYS A 193 -10.83 10.82 -1.37
N GLN A 194 -10.48 9.86 -0.52
CA GLN A 194 -11.21 8.59 -0.41
C GLN A 194 -12.67 8.80 0.03
N GLU A 195 -12.96 9.76 0.92
CA GLU A 195 -14.32 10.14 1.31
C GLU A 195 -15.11 10.73 0.14
N GLN A 196 -14.51 11.64 -0.63
CA GLN A 196 -15.12 12.23 -1.83
C GLN A 196 -15.51 11.15 -2.84
N ILE A 197 -14.59 10.23 -3.15
CA ILE A 197 -14.87 9.09 -4.04
C ILE A 197 -16.00 8.24 -3.47
N SER A 198 -15.90 7.81 -2.20
CA SER A 198 -16.89 6.93 -1.59
C SER A 198 -18.31 7.52 -1.56
N LYS A 199 -18.44 8.85 -1.41
CA LYS A 199 -19.73 9.53 -1.48
C LYS A 199 -20.34 9.47 -2.89
N ARG A 200 -19.52 9.68 -3.93
CA ARG A 200 -19.98 9.68 -5.33
C ARG A 200 -20.37 8.29 -5.83
N ILE A 201 -19.67 7.24 -5.39
CA ILE A 201 -19.99 5.86 -5.77
C ILE A 201 -21.06 5.19 -4.91
N LYS A 202 -21.57 5.87 -3.86
CA LYS A 202 -22.54 5.30 -2.92
C LYS A 202 -23.83 4.80 -3.61
N GLY A 203 -24.26 5.48 -4.67
CA GLY A 203 -25.44 5.09 -5.43
C GLY A 203 -25.23 3.92 -6.40
N LYS A 204 -23.99 3.43 -6.57
CA LYS A 204 -23.67 2.39 -7.55
C LYS A 204 -23.94 0.97 -7.06
N GLY A 205 -23.85 0.74 -5.75
CA GLY A 205 -24.07 -0.57 -5.16
C GLY A 205 -23.78 -0.57 -3.67
N ASP A 206 -24.04 -1.71 -3.03
CA ASP A 206 -23.83 -1.89 -1.59
C ASP A 206 -22.35 -2.09 -1.28
N PHE A 207 -21.81 -1.26 -0.39
CA PHE A 207 -20.49 -1.48 0.18
C PHE A 207 -20.38 -0.85 1.57
N SER A 208 -19.42 -1.34 2.33
CA SER A 208 -18.95 -0.72 3.55
C SER A 208 -17.49 -0.37 3.46
N ARG A 209 -16.98 0.37 4.45
CA ARG A 209 -15.58 0.82 4.44
C ARG A 209 -14.93 0.75 5.81
N LEU A 210 -13.81 0.03 5.87
CA LEU A 210 -12.87 0.06 6.99
C LEU A 210 -11.78 1.11 6.71
N CYS A 211 -11.86 2.24 7.40
CA CYS A 211 -10.94 3.36 7.27
C CYS A 211 -10.07 3.48 8.51
N THR A 212 -8.76 3.28 8.38
CA THR A 212 -7.82 3.39 9.51
C THR A 212 -6.39 3.71 9.08
N SER A 213 -5.48 3.88 10.04
CA SER A 213 -4.05 4.07 9.75
C SER A 213 -3.15 3.55 10.86
N ALA A 214 -1.97 3.05 10.47
CA ALA A 214 -0.93 2.62 11.41
C ALA A 214 -0.51 3.74 12.37
N ASN A 215 -0.42 4.99 11.88
CA ASN A 215 -0.15 6.18 12.68
C ASN A 215 1.06 6.05 13.64
N PRO A 216 2.28 5.82 13.11
CA PRO A 216 3.50 5.84 13.92
C PRO A 216 3.76 7.25 14.48
N ILE A 217 4.00 7.34 15.79
CA ILE A 217 4.33 8.58 16.51
C ILE A 217 5.55 8.34 17.37
N GLY A 218 6.68 8.96 17.01
CA GLY A 218 7.83 9.17 17.89
C GLY A 218 8.09 10.67 18.03
N ARG A 219 8.07 11.20 19.26
CA ARG A 219 8.35 12.63 19.53
C ARG A 219 9.87 12.82 19.57
N GLY A 220 10.41 13.79 18.83
CA GLY A 220 11.87 14.03 18.76
C GLY A 220 12.66 12.97 17.98
N MET A 221 12.04 11.86 17.59
CA MET A 221 12.69 10.82 16.78
C MET A 221 12.69 11.20 15.31
N GLN A 222 13.85 11.02 14.67
CA GLN A 222 13.95 11.11 13.21
C GLN A 222 13.10 10.04 12.53
N ARG A 223 12.72 10.30 11.27
CA ARG A 223 11.84 9.42 10.52
C ARG A 223 12.34 9.24 9.10
N ASP A 224 12.43 7.97 8.69
CA ASP A 224 12.56 7.63 7.28
C ASP A 224 11.22 7.90 6.58
N ILE A 225 11.28 8.63 5.46
CA ILE A 225 10.11 9.09 4.71
C ILE A 225 9.86 8.27 3.43
N THR A 226 10.64 7.21 3.19
CA THR A 226 10.55 6.37 1.99
C THR A 226 9.33 5.44 2.02
N MET A 227 8.89 5.02 3.21
CA MET A 227 7.69 4.20 3.43
C MET A 227 7.60 2.94 2.55
N ARG A 228 8.72 2.25 2.30
CA ARG A 228 8.80 1.16 1.30
C ARG A 228 7.94 -0.04 1.65
N THR A 229 7.66 -0.25 2.93
CA THR A 229 6.86 -1.38 3.42
C THR A 229 5.36 -1.10 3.53
N ARG A 230 4.91 0.12 3.15
CA ARG A 230 3.54 0.58 3.39
C ARG A 230 2.46 -0.35 2.84
N SER A 231 2.71 -1.03 1.72
CA SER A 231 1.73 -1.94 1.10
C SER A 231 1.32 -3.09 2.01
N LEU A 232 2.21 -3.57 2.89
CA LEU A 232 1.90 -4.63 3.85
C LEU A 232 0.73 -4.24 4.77
N ASN A 233 0.61 -2.96 5.13
CA ASN A 233 -0.52 -2.48 5.94
C ASN A 233 -1.86 -2.65 5.24
N PHE A 234 -1.93 -2.45 3.92
CA PHE A 234 -3.17 -2.67 3.18
C PHE A 234 -3.56 -4.15 3.23
N LEU A 235 -2.60 -5.07 3.08
CA LEU A 235 -2.85 -6.50 3.14
C LEU A 235 -3.24 -6.95 4.55
N ALA A 236 -2.60 -6.41 5.60
CA ALA A 236 -2.96 -6.70 6.98
C ALA A 236 -4.35 -6.16 7.36
N PHE A 237 -4.69 -4.95 6.93
CA PHE A 237 -6.04 -4.40 7.14
C PHE A 237 -7.09 -5.19 6.34
N ALA A 238 -6.73 -5.70 5.17
CA ALA A 238 -7.60 -6.57 4.39
C ALA A 238 -7.80 -7.93 5.06
N ALA A 239 -6.79 -8.53 5.68
CA ALA A 239 -6.95 -9.76 6.47
C ALA A 239 -7.92 -9.57 7.64
N VAL A 240 -7.80 -8.45 8.35
CA VAL A 240 -8.74 -8.06 9.42
C VAL A 240 -10.17 -7.91 8.88
N GLY A 241 -10.34 -7.20 7.76
CA GLY A 241 -11.65 -7.02 7.14
C GLY A 241 -12.24 -8.33 6.61
N ALA A 242 -11.41 -9.18 5.99
CA ALA A 242 -11.75 -10.50 5.47
C ALA A 242 -12.27 -11.42 6.58
N ASP A 243 -11.53 -11.54 7.67
CA ASP A 243 -11.94 -12.34 8.83
C ASP A 243 -13.27 -11.86 9.41
N ALA A 244 -13.46 -10.53 9.49
CA ALA A 244 -14.70 -9.96 9.97
C ALA A 244 -15.89 -10.24 9.05
N VAL A 245 -15.73 -10.05 7.72
CA VAL A 245 -16.79 -10.31 6.73
C VAL A 245 -17.13 -11.80 6.68
N MET A 246 -16.13 -12.69 6.74
CA MET A 246 -16.36 -14.13 6.76
C MET A 246 -17.19 -14.55 7.97
N LYS A 247 -16.84 -14.05 9.17
CA LYS A 247 -17.58 -14.36 10.40
C LYS A 247 -18.99 -13.77 10.42
N ALA A 248 -19.15 -12.53 10.00
CA ALA A 248 -20.46 -11.87 9.98
C ALA A 248 -21.45 -12.52 9.00
N ASN A 249 -20.94 -13.13 7.92
CA ASN A 249 -21.75 -13.67 6.83
C ASN A 249 -21.63 -15.20 6.67
N ASN A 250 -21.08 -15.91 7.65
CA ASN A 250 -20.86 -17.36 7.64
C ASN A 250 -20.18 -17.88 6.35
N LYS A 251 -19.14 -17.18 5.89
CA LYS A 251 -18.37 -17.57 4.68
C LYS A 251 -17.14 -18.38 5.04
N ASN A 252 -16.91 -19.43 4.25
CA ASN A 252 -15.75 -20.32 4.41
C ASN A 252 -14.50 -19.80 3.70
N ASN A 253 -14.64 -18.91 2.73
CA ASN A 253 -13.55 -18.27 2.02
C ASN A 253 -13.95 -16.88 1.53
N ILE A 254 -12.97 -16.05 1.18
CA ILE A 254 -13.20 -14.72 0.65
C ILE A 254 -12.10 -14.26 -0.32
N SER A 255 -12.50 -13.54 -1.36
CA SER A 255 -11.59 -12.87 -2.29
C SER A 255 -11.16 -11.51 -1.75
N ILE A 256 -9.86 -11.24 -1.83
CA ILE A 256 -9.26 -9.93 -1.58
C ILE A 256 -8.77 -9.35 -2.90
N TYR A 257 -9.50 -8.38 -3.44
CA TYR A 257 -9.12 -7.67 -4.64
C TYR A 257 -8.04 -6.63 -4.36
N VAL A 258 -6.99 -6.66 -5.18
CA VAL A 258 -5.85 -5.74 -5.17
C VAL A 258 -5.82 -5.01 -6.52
N PRO A 259 -6.66 -3.99 -6.75
CA PRO A 259 -6.73 -3.34 -8.06
C PRO A 259 -5.48 -2.47 -8.31
N GLU A 260 -4.58 -2.94 -9.16
CA GLU A 260 -3.43 -2.17 -9.66
C GLU A 260 -3.06 -2.66 -11.07
N ASN A 261 -2.85 -1.73 -11.99
CA ASN A 261 -2.41 -2.08 -13.35
C ASN A 261 -1.09 -2.89 -13.35
N GLY A 262 -0.91 -3.74 -14.36
CA GLY A 262 0.25 -4.59 -14.53
C GLY A 262 1.56 -3.85 -14.72
N PHE A 263 1.51 -2.68 -15.39
CA PHE A 263 2.70 -1.87 -15.66
C PHE A 263 3.35 -1.34 -14.38
N ILE A 264 2.57 -0.73 -13.48
CA ILE A 264 3.02 -0.28 -12.16
C ILE A 264 3.25 -1.44 -11.19
N SER A 265 2.45 -2.52 -11.28
CA SER A 265 2.64 -3.68 -10.40
C SER A 265 3.99 -4.34 -10.64
N LEU A 266 4.38 -4.50 -11.91
CA LEU A 266 5.70 -5.00 -12.30
C LEU A 266 6.80 -4.00 -11.92
N ASN A 267 6.59 -2.71 -12.22
CA ASN A 267 7.54 -1.62 -11.99
C ASN A 267 8.95 -1.93 -12.50
N ALA A 268 9.04 -2.42 -13.75
CA ALA A 268 10.32 -2.70 -14.38
C ALA A 268 11.20 -1.44 -14.41
N PRO A 269 12.51 -1.56 -14.11
CA PRO A 269 13.37 -0.40 -13.93
C PRO A 269 13.51 0.36 -15.25
N LEU A 270 13.00 1.59 -15.30
CA LEU A 270 13.03 2.44 -16.50
C LEU A 270 14.46 2.80 -16.93
N THR A 271 15.39 2.84 -15.99
CA THR A 271 16.82 3.02 -16.23
C THR A 271 17.63 2.08 -15.35
N ASN A 272 18.89 1.81 -15.72
CA ASN A 272 19.79 0.97 -14.91
C ASN A 272 20.02 1.54 -13.50
N ARG A 273 19.88 2.87 -13.33
CA ARG A 273 19.98 3.53 -12.02
C ARG A 273 18.78 3.27 -11.11
N ARG A 274 17.68 2.67 -11.59
CA ARG A 274 16.46 2.39 -10.80
C ARG A 274 16.27 0.91 -10.46
N ILE A 275 17.32 0.10 -10.58
CA ILE A 275 17.29 -1.32 -10.18
C ILE A 275 17.21 -1.42 -8.64
N GLY A 276 16.52 -2.45 -8.14
CA GLY A 276 16.38 -2.72 -6.71
C GLY A 276 15.25 -1.92 -6.07
N SER A 277 15.46 -1.50 -4.81
CA SER A 277 14.45 -0.86 -3.96
C SER A 277 14.20 0.63 -4.25
N LEU A 278 14.84 1.16 -5.30
CA LEU A 278 14.53 2.48 -5.89
C LEU A 278 13.16 2.49 -6.61
N SER A 279 12.62 1.32 -6.93
CA SER A 279 11.33 1.12 -7.57
C SER A 279 10.38 0.43 -6.59
N THR A 280 9.20 1.01 -6.34
CA THR A 280 8.17 0.44 -5.46
C THR A 280 7.60 -0.85 -6.02
N ARG A 281 7.71 -1.98 -5.29
CA ARG A 281 7.23 -3.32 -5.71
C ARG A 281 5.98 -3.77 -4.94
N THR A 282 5.08 -2.82 -4.68
CA THR A 282 4.00 -2.93 -3.68
C THR A 282 2.96 -4.00 -4.00
N THR A 283 2.73 -4.27 -5.28
CA THR A 283 1.78 -5.27 -5.81
C THR A 283 2.45 -6.20 -6.81
N HIS A 284 3.79 -6.29 -6.76
CA HIS A 284 4.53 -7.15 -7.67
C HIS A 284 4.09 -8.62 -7.49
N PRO A 285 3.92 -9.40 -8.57
CA PRO A 285 3.37 -10.76 -8.50
C PRO A 285 4.10 -11.66 -7.51
N TYR A 286 5.43 -11.65 -7.54
CA TYR A 286 6.26 -12.39 -6.57
C TYR A 286 6.00 -12.02 -5.11
N PHE A 287 5.79 -10.73 -4.81
CA PHE A 287 5.48 -10.29 -3.46
C PHE A 287 4.11 -10.79 -3.01
N ILE A 288 3.09 -10.61 -3.85
CA ILE A 288 1.74 -11.09 -3.57
C ILE A 288 1.70 -12.61 -3.39
N GLU A 289 2.46 -13.37 -4.20
CA GLU A 289 2.59 -14.82 -4.04
C GLU A 289 3.23 -15.21 -2.71
N MET A 290 4.30 -14.54 -2.28
CA MET A 290 4.91 -14.82 -0.98
C MET A 290 3.92 -14.55 0.17
N ILE A 291 3.13 -13.48 0.08
CA ILE A 291 2.09 -13.20 1.08
C ILE A 291 0.97 -14.24 1.01
N GLN A 292 0.55 -14.68 -0.19
CA GLN A 292 -0.43 -15.76 -0.34
C GLN A 292 0.09 -17.06 0.29
N THR A 293 1.36 -17.43 0.07
CA THR A 293 1.97 -18.60 0.71
C THR A 293 1.95 -18.51 2.23
N ILE A 294 2.24 -17.33 2.81
CA ILE A 294 2.13 -17.12 4.26
C ILE A 294 0.68 -17.33 4.72
N PHE A 295 -0.29 -16.77 3.98
CA PHE A 295 -1.71 -16.91 4.30
C PHE A 295 -2.17 -18.38 4.26
N ASP A 296 -1.77 -19.10 3.22
CA ASP A 296 -2.08 -20.52 3.04
C ASP A 296 -1.48 -21.37 4.18
N ASN A 297 -0.21 -21.12 4.55
CA ASN A 297 0.49 -21.83 5.62
C ASN A 297 -0.13 -21.57 7.01
N VAL A 298 -0.65 -20.37 7.24
CA VAL A 298 -1.36 -20.00 8.48
C VAL A 298 -2.77 -20.58 8.49
N GLY A 299 -3.32 -20.93 7.33
CA GLY A 299 -4.67 -21.48 7.17
C GLY A 299 -5.75 -20.43 6.89
N PHE A 300 -5.35 -19.20 6.53
CA PHE A 300 -6.31 -18.17 6.12
C PHE A 300 -7.01 -18.56 4.82
N LYS A 301 -8.34 -18.62 4.84
CA LYS A 301 -9.16 -18.87 3.64
C LYS A 301 -9.40 -17.59 2.84
N MET A 302 -8.33 -16.85 2.59
CA MET A 302 -8.35 -15.53 1.96
C MET A 302 -7.48 -15.56 0.70
N LYS A 303 -8.04 -15.20 -0.45
CA LYS A 303 -7.34 -15.28 -1.74
C LYS A 303 -7.08 -13.89 -2.33
N PHE A 304 -5.83 -13.52 -2.51
CA PHE A 304 -5.46 -12.29 -3.20
C PHE A 304 -5.69 -12.43 -4.71
N THR A 305 -6.37 -11.45 -5.30
CA THR A 305 -6.63 -11.40 -6.74
C THR A 305 -6.37 -9.99 -7.25
N ASN A 306 -5.46 -9.84 -8.22
CA ASN A 306 -5.34 -8.60 -8.99
C ASN A 306 -5.94 -8.83 -10.39
N PRO A 307 -7.19 -8.36 -10.65
CA PRO A 307 -7.83 -8.55 -11.95
C PRO A 307 -7.17 -7.75 -13.08
N TYR A 308 -6.28 -6.81 -12.76
CA TYR A 308 -5.61 -5.92 -13.73
C TYR A 308 -4.11 -6.19 -13.87
N GLN A 309 -3.60 -7.32 -13.35
CA GLN A 309 -2.16 -7.65 -13.39
C GLN A 309 -1.55 -7.72 -14.81
N PHE A 310 -2.38 -7.95 -15.83
CA PHE A 310 -1.96 -7.99 -17.24
C PHE A 310 -2.58 -6.86 -18.06
N LYS A 311 -3.05 -5.80 -17.41
CA LYS A 311 -3.65 -4.64 -18.07
C LYS A 311 -2.82 -3.39 -17.79
N THR A 312 -2.67 -2.55 -18.80
CA THR A 312 -2.14 -1.20 -18.64
C THR A 312 -3.17 -0.33 -17.91
N LYS A 313 -2.73 0.81 -17.36
CA LYS A 313 -3.67 1.74 -16.75
C LYS A 313 -4.63 2.33 -17.79
N GLY A 314 -4.18 2.59 -19.01
CA GLY A 314 -5.07 3.05 -20.08
C GLY A 314 -6.11 2.01 -20.50
N GLN A 315 -5.78 0.70 -20.50
CA GLN A 315 -6.78 -0.36 -20.64
C GLN A 315 -7.80 -0.33 -19.51
N MET A 316 -7.36 -0.19 -18.24
CA MET A 316 -8.27 -0.07 -17.11
C MET A 316 -9.26 1.10 -17.27
N VAL A 317 -8.79 2.28 -17.70
CA VAL A 317 -9.66 3.45 -17.93
C VAL A 317 -10.61 3.18 -19.10
N SER A 318 -10.11 2.59 -20.19
CA SER A 318 -10.87 2.33 -21.41
C SER A 318 -11.97 1.28 -21.21
N GLU A 319 -11.72 0.30 -20.35
CA GLU A 319 -12.57 -0.86 -20.09
C GLU A 319 -13.38 -0.75 -18.78
N CYS A 320 -13.25 0.37 -18.05
CA CYS A 320 -14.03 0.65 -16.85
C CYS A 320 -15.52 0.48 -17.15
N LYS A 321 -16.21 -0.33 -16.34
CA LYS A 321 -17.59 -0.76 -16.60
C LYS A 321 -18.60 0.38 -16.47
N ASP A 322 -18.25 1.46 -15.79
CA ASP A 322 -19.07 2.67 -15.67
C ASP A 322 -18.21 3.92 -15.89
N LYS A 323 -18.11 4.35 -17.16
CA LYS A 323 -17.32 5.52 -17.55
C LYS A 323 -17.90 6.84 -17.05
N ASN A 324 -19.21 6.92 -16.84
CA ASN A 324 -19.86 8.12 -16.35
C ASN A 324 -19.44 8.38 -14.89
N ILE A 325 -19.55 7.36 -14.04
CA ILE A 325 -19.08 7.45 -12.66
C ILE A 325 -17.57 7.71 -12.62
N LEU A 326 -16.79 7.05 -13.49
CA LEU A 326 -15.34 7.31 -13.57
C LEU A 326 -15.04 8.77 -13.87
N ALA A 327 -15.70 9.36 -14.87
CA ALA A 327 -15.55 10.77 -15.23
C ALA A 327 -15.95 11.69 -14.06
N ASP A 328 -17.00 11.34 -13.31
CA ASP A 328 -17.43 12.11 -12.15
C ASP A 328 -16.43 12.07 -10.99
N ILE A 329 -15.67 10.98 -10.81
CA ILE A 329 -14.76 10.84 -9.67
C ILE A 329 -13.29 11.07 -10.00
N VAL A 330 -12.91 11.17 -11.28
CA VAL A 330 -11.50 11.17 -11.71
C VAL A 330 -10.66 12.23 -11.02
N ASP A 331 -11.20 13.44 -10.83
CA ASP A 331 -10.54 14.58 -10.15
C ASP A 331 -10.38 14.37 -8.62
N SER A 332 -11.13 13.43 -8.06
CA SER A 332 -11.02 13.02 -6.65
C SER A 332 -10.01 11.89 -6.44
N THR A 333 -9.43 11.33 -7.50
CA THR A 333 -8.43 10.26 -7.39
C THR A 333 -7.00 10.82 -7.38
N VAL A 334 -6.07 10.09 -6.74
CA VAL A 334 -4.66 10.52 -6.60
C VAL A 334 -3.68 9.42 -7.02
N SER A 335 -2.79 9.71 -7.95
CA SER A 335 -1.71 8.80 -8.40
C SER A 335 -0.30 9.30 -8.06
N CYS A 336 -0.13 10.58 -7.72
CA CYS A 336 1.17 11.24 -7.58
C CYS A 336 2.00 10.77 -6.38
N SER A 337 3.27 10.40 -6.60
CA SER A 337 4.24 10.07 -5.53
C SER A 337 4.58 11.25 -4.61
N HIS A 338 4.47 12.49 -5.10
CA HIS A 338 4.77 13.71 -4.33
C HIS A 338 3.54 14.34 -3.65
N TRP A 339 2.35 13.73 -3.79
CA TRP A 339 1.07 14.27 -3.30
C TRP A 339 1.12 14.69 -1.84
N LYS A 340 1.68 13.85 -0.96
CA LYS A 340 1.61 14.06 0.50
C LYS A 340 2.28 15.34 1.00
N ARG A 341 3.29 15.85 0.27
CA ARG A 341 4.05 17.05 0.69
C ARG A 341 3.37 18.35 0.27
N LYS A 342 2.73 18.35 -0.91
CA LYS A 342 2.17 19.56 -1.53
C LYS A 342 0.64 19.58 -1.58
N HIS A 343 -0.02 18.48 -1.22
CA HIS A 343 -1.45 18.27 -1.44
C HIS A 343 -1.90 18.58 -2.89
N GLN A 344 -0.98 18.38 -3.83
CA GLN A 344 -1.16 18.65 -5.26
C GLN A 344 -0.41 17.62 -6.09
N GLN A 345 -1.00 17.15 -7.19
CA GLN A 345 -0.33 16.23 -8.11
C GLN A 345 0.75 16.99 -8.91
N CYS A 346 1.92 16.40 -9.12
CA CYS A 346 3.02 17.15 -9.72
C CYS A 346 2.91 17.27 -11.26
N GLY A 347 2.33 16.26 -11.92
CA GLY A 347 2.12 16.24 -13.37
C GLY A 347 3.29 15.70 -14.19
N TYR A 348 4.46 15.48 -13.58
CA TYR A 348 5.69 15.03 -14.25
C TYR A 348 6.30 13.73 -13.72
N CYS A 349 5.98 13.30 -12.49
CA CYS A 349 6.54 12.05 -11.95
C CYS A 349 5.97 10.85 -12.71
N VAL A 350 6.67 9.70 -12.66
CA VAL A 350 6.29 8.48 -13.40
C VAL A 350 4.80 8.11 -13.22
N PRO A 351 4.25 8.02 -11.98
CA PRO A 351 2.81 7.76 -11.82
C PRO A 351 1.88 8.84 -12.37
N CYS A 352 2.29 10.12 -12.40
CA CYS A 352 1.51 11.19 -13.03
C CYS A 352 1.52 11.05 -14.56
N MET A 353 2.66 10.74 -15.17
CA MET A 353 2.72 10.53 -16.63
C MET A 353 1.86 9.34 -17.05
N ILE A 354 1.93 8.22 -16.31
CA ILE A 354 1.11 7.03 -16.56
C ILE A 354 -0.38 7.34 -16.37
N ARG A 355 -0.75 8.11 -15.35
CA ARG A 355 -2.13 8.60 -15.18
C ARG A 355 -2.59 9.42 -16.40
N ARG A 356 -1.83 10.44 -16.80
CA ARG A 356 -2.21 11.33 -17.91
C ARG A 356 -2.30 10.57 -19.24
N ALA A 357 -1.38 9.64 -19.47
CA ALA A 357 -1.42 8.70 -20.59
C ALA A 357 -2.65 7.80 -20.56
N SER A 358 -3.00 7.24 -19.39
CA SER A 358 -4.17 6.38 -19.25
C SER A 358 -5.50 7.10 -19.50
N LEU A 359 -5.61 8.35 -19.04
CA LEU A 359 -6.78 9.19 -19.26
C LEU A 359 -6.88 9.61 -20.73
N LEU A 360 -5.75 9.88 -21.39
CA LEU A 360 -5.70 10.13 -22.83
C LEU A 360 -6.20 8.91 -23.63
N ARG A 361 -5.69 7.70 -23.33
CA ARG A 361 -6.13 6.46 -24.01
C ARG A 361 -7.61 6.19 -23.77
N GLY A 362 -8.08 6.34 -22.54
CA GLY A 362 -9.46 6.05 -22.17
C GLY A 362 -10.48 7.13 -22.54
N GLY A 363 -10.04 8.27 -23.08
CA GLY A 363 -10.91 9.38 -23.46
C GLY A 363 -11.58 10.08 -22.26
N VAL A 364 -11.01 9.97 -21.05
CA VAL A 364 -11.54 10.59 -19.84
C VAL A 364 -10.81 11.91 -19.60
N LYS A 365 -11.57 12.99 -19.44
CA LYS A 365 -11.01 14.31 -19.12
C LYS A 365 -10.93 14.49 -17.61
N GLU A 366 -9.85 15.11 -17.14
CA GLU A 366 -9.69 15.57 -15.76
C GLU A 366 -9.52 17.09 -15.76
N SER A 367 -9.97 17.75 -14.69
CA SER A 367 -9.96 19.23 -14.56
C SER A 367 -9.03 19.72 -13.44
N ILE A 368 -8.14 18.87 -12.95
CA ILE A 368 -7.21 19.22 -11.87
C ILE A 368 -6.04 20.09 -12.35
N THR A 369 -5.57 20.98 -11.48
CA THR A 369 -4.36 21.76 -11.72
C THR A 369 -3.13 21.03 -11.18
N TYR A 370 -2.24 20.61 -12.09
CA TYR A 370 -0.94 20.04 -11.73
C TYR A 370 0.05 21.12 -11.27
N HIS A 371 1.02 20.75 -10.43
CA HIS A 371 2.09 21.68 -10.04
C HIS A 371 2.90 22.20 -11.23
N GLN A 372 3.11 21.37 -12.27
CA GLN A 372 3.80 21.80 -13.48
C GLN A 372 2.94 22.69 -14.40
N ALA A 373 1.66 22.92 -14.09
CA ALA A 373 0.75 23.67 -14.96
C ALA A 373 1.11 25.16 -15.13
N SER A 374 2.10 25.68 -14.39
CA SER A 374 2.73 26.98 -14.68
C SER A 374 3.49 26.99 -16.02
N TYR A 375 3.73 25.84 -16.62
CA TYR A 375 4.34 25.68 -17.94
C TYR A 375 3.31 25.18 -18.95
N ALA A 376 3.38 25.68 -20.18
CA ALA A 376 2.42 25.33 -21.23
C ALA A 376 2.39 23.83 -21.59
N ASN A 377 3.50 23.12 -21.39
CA ASN A 377 3.67 21.68 -21.58
C ASN A 377 4.93 21.19 -20.87
N LEU A 378 5.11 19.86 -20.83
CA LEU A 378 6.29 19.25 -20.21
C LEU A 378 7.60 19.63 -20.92
N LEU A 379 7.61 19.90 -22.24
CA LEU A 379 8.81 20.42 -22.91
C LEU A 379 9.27 21.75 -22.29
N ASN A 380 8.35 22.69 -22.07
CA ASN A 380 8.66 23.96 -21.42
C ASN A 380 9.08 23.78 -19.96
N PHE A 381 8.45 22.87 -19.22
CA PHE A 381 8.87 22.51 -17.86
C PHE A 381 10.34 22.00 -17.85
N VAL A 382 10.66 21.06 -18.75
CA VAL A 382 12.02 20.48 -18.88
C VAL A 382 13.03 21.47 -19.44
N LYS A 383 12.64 22.55 -20.11
CA LYS A 383 13.60 23.62 -20.49
C LYS A 383 13.90 24.55 -19.32
N ASN A 384 12.91 24.84 -18.48
CA ASN A 384 12.98 25.95 -17.51
C ASN A 384 13.16 25.54 -16.04
N LYS A 385 12.90 24.28 -15.66
CA LYS A 385 13.05 23.82 -14.27
C LYS A 385 13.86 22.54 -14.12
N GLN A 386 15.02 22.57 -13.47
CA GLN A 386 15.90 21.41 -13.31
C GLN A 386 15.27 20.27 -12.48
N ASP A 387 14.62 20.61 -11.36
CA ASP A 387 13.98 19.62 -10.49
C ASP A 387 12.83 18.88 -11.19
N GLY A 388 12.91 17.53 -11.19
CA GLY A 388 11.85 16.66 -11.70
C GLY A 388 12.00 16.25 -13.16
N ARG A 389 13.00 16.78 -13.89
CA ARG A 389 13.30 16.34 -15.27
C ARG A 389 13.74 14.88 -15.34
N ASP A 390 14.40 14.37 -14.30
CA ASP A 390 14.93 13.01 -14.26
C ASP A 390 13.84 11.93 -14.41
N ASP A 391 12.65 12.16 -13.85
CA ASP A 391 11.53 11.25 -14.04
C ASP A 391 11.11 11.21 -15.52
N ILE A 392 11.03 12.36 -16.18
CA ILE A 392 10.67 12.47 -17.60
C ILE A 392 11.72 11.81 -18.48
N PHE A 393 13.00 12.16 -18.28
CA PHE A 393 14.10 11.57 -19.04
C PHE A 393 14.20 10.07 -18.83
N SER A 394 13.93 9.57 -17.61
CA SER A 394 13.93 8.12 -17.35
C SER A 394 12.90 7.38 -18.19
N VAL A 395 11.72 7.97 -18.42
CA VAL A 395 10.68 7.40 -19.28
C VAL A 395 11.06 7.49 -20.75
N ILE A 396 11.57 8.63 -21.22
CA ILE A 396 12.03 8.79 -22.61
C ILE A 396 13.12 7.76 -22.93
N MET A 397 14.11 7.61 -22.05
CA MET A 397 15.15 6.59 -22.19
C MET A 397 14.57 5.18 -22.21
N ALA A 398 13.57 4.89 -21.37
CA ALA A 398 12.93 3.58 -21.35
C ALA A 398 12.22 3.27 -22.68
N ILE A 399 11.48 4.24 -23.24
CA ILE A 399 10.80 4.12 -24.54
C ILE A 399 11.82 3.84 -25.66
N GLU A 400 12.91 4.61 -25.72
CA GLU A 400 13.93 4.42 -26.76
C GLU A 400 14.67 3.08 -26.62
N ASN A 401 15.01 2.70 -25.39
CA ASN A 401 15.70 1.44 -25.13
C ASN A 401 14.80 0.23 -25.40
N ALA A 402 13.49 0.33 -25.16
CA ALA A 402 12.54 -0.77 -25.38
C ALA A 402 12.50 -1.20 -26.85
N LYS A 403 12.78 -0.29 -27.79
CA LYS A 403 12.87 -0.58 -29.23
C LYS A 403 14.05 -1.49 -29.60
N LYS A 404 15.08 -1.57 -28.75
CA LYS A 404 16.36 -2.26 -29.04
C LYS A 404 16.69 -3.37 -28.05
N SER A 405 15.90 -3.51 -26.99
CA SER A 405 16.23 -4.38 -25.85
C SER A 405 15.44 -5.68 -25.88
N ASN A 406 16.02 -6.74 -25.30
CA ASN A 406 15.28 -7.95 -24.97
C ASN A 406 14.30 -7.65 -23.81
N LEU A 407 13.01 -7.48 -24.14
CA LEU A 407 11.96 -7.13 -23.19
C LEU A 407 11.77 -8.21 -22.10
N LYS A 408 11.88 -9.50 -22.47
CA LYS A 408 11.84 -10.63 -21.53
C LYS A 408 12.87 -10.47 -20.41
N ALA A 409 14.13 -10.24 -20.81
CA ALA A 409 15.21 -10.04 -19.85
C ALA A 409 15.00 -8.77 -19.01
N TRP A 410 14.38 -7.74 -19.58
CA TRP A 410 14.11 -6.49 -18.88
C TRP A 410 13.04 -6.66 -17.80
N VAL A 411 11.87 -7.23 -18.11
CA VAL A 411 10.79 -7.38 -17.12
C VAL A 411 11.24 -8.22 -15.93
N LEU A 412 12.11 -9.21 -16.14
CA LEU A 412 12.71 -10.04 -15.08
C LEU A 412 13.67 -9.29 -14.15
N LYS A 413 14.16 -8.10 -14.51
CA LYS A 413 14.96 -7.25 -13.60
C LYS A 413 14.15 -6.73 -12.41
N SER A 414 12.82 -6.73 -12.51
CA SER A 414 11.93 -6.31 -11.43
C SER A 414 11.75 -7.37 -10.33
N GLY A 415 11.93 -8.65 -10.68
CA GLY A 415 11.74 -9.76 -9.76
C GLY A 415 11.40 -11.06 -10.49
N LYS A 416 11.30 -12.14 -9.72
CA LYS A 416 10.88 -13.45 -10.25
C LYS A 416 9.45 -13.39 -10.77
N LEU A 417 9.20 -13.98 -11.93
CA LEU A 417 7.87 -14.13 -12.51
C LEU A 417 7.63 -15.62 -12.81
N LYS A 418 6.35 -16.03 -12.87
CA LYS A 418 5.98 -17.36 -13.36
C LYS A 418 6.25 -17.44 -14.86
N GLU A 419 6.89 -18.51 -15.29
CA GLU A 419 7.34 -18.69 -16.68
C GLU A 419 6.21 -18.49 -17.70
N GLN A 420 5.05 -19.09 -17.44
CA GLN A 420 3.85 -19.01 -18.27
C GLN A 420 3.25 -17.58 -18.41
N ASP A 421 3.57 -16.67 -17.49
CA ASP A 421 3.03 -15.31 -17.48
C ASP A 421 4.03 -14.27 -17.99
N ILE A 422 5.29 -14.65 -18.25
CA ILE A 422 6.34 -13.71 -18.68
C ILE A 422 5.93 -12.95 -19.95
N GLY A 423 5.40 -13.65 -20.97
CA GLY A 423 4.96 -13.00 -22.21
C GLY A 423 3.82 -11.99 -22.00
N LYS A 424 2.94 -12.23 -21.02
CA LYS A 424 1.87 -11.27 -20.67
C LYS A 424 2.45 -10.02 -20.00
N TYR A 425 3.47 -10.19 -19.16
CA TYR A 425 4.18 -9.07 -18.55
C TYR A 425 5.03 -8.27 -19.55
N GLU A 426 5.61 -8.93 -20.55
CA GLU A 426 6.25 -8.24 -21.68
C GLU A 426 5.26 -7.37 -22.43
N ASN A 427 4.08 -7.92 -22.76
CA ASN A 427 3.02 -7.19 -23.47
C ASN A 427 2.53 -5.97 -22.68
N VAL A 428 2.19 -6.14 -21.39
CA VAL A 428 1.73 -5.00 -20.58
C VAL A 428 2.83 -3.95 -20.39
N PHE A 429 4.10 -4.37 -20.35
CA PHE A 429 5.24 -3.45 -20.25
C PHE A 429 5.39 -2.61 -21.52
N ILE A 430 5.41 -3.24 -22.71
CA ILE A 430 5.56 -2.49 -23.97
C ILE A 430 4.34 -1.61 -24.26
N GLU A 431 3.12 -2.11 -24.03
CA GLU A 431 1.90 -1.33 -24.23
C GLU A 431 1.83 -0.14 -23.27
N GLY A 432 2.25 -0.31 -22.02
CA GLY A 432 2.32 0.79 -21.06
C GLY A 432 3.33 1.86 -21.45
N LEU A 433 4.49 1.48 -22.02
CA LEU A 433 5.44 2.44 -22.58
C LEU A 433 4.85 3.19 -23.79
N GLN A 434 4.14 2.50 -24.67
CA GLN A 434 3.48 3.10 -25.84
C GLN A 434 2.38 4.09 -25.45
N GLU A 435 1.60 3.80 -24.41
CA GLU A 435 0.63 4.75 -23.85
C GLU A 435 1.30 6.05 -23.42
N VAL A 436 2.42 5.92 -22.69
CA VAL A 436 3.16 7.08 -22.21
C VAL A 436 3.83 7.81 -23.36
N GLU A 437 4.37 7.11 -24.35
CA GLU A 437 4.92 7.71 -25.58
C GLU A 437 3.88 8.58 -26.30
N ALA A 438 2.65 8.07 -26.49
CA ALA A 438 1.58 8.83 -27.11
C ALA A 438 1.25 10.12 -26.34
N PHE A 439 1.28 10.06 -25.01
CA PHE A 439 1.12 11.24 -24.16
C PHE A 439 2.31 12.21 -24.28
N LEU A 440 3.55 11.73 -24.31
CA LEU A 440 4.74 12.57 -24.43
C LEU A 440 4.83 13.28 -25.79
N LYS A 441 4.34 12.66 -26.88
CA LYS A 441 4.19 13.31 -28.19
C LYS A 441 3.26 14.53 -28.10
N LYS A 442 2.13 14.40 -27.40
CA LYS A 442 1.20 15.51 -27.14
C LYS A 442 1.84 16.63 -26.31
N GLU A 443 2.79 16.29 -25.44
CA GLU A 443 3.57 17.23 -24.63
C GLU A 443 4.83 17.79 -25.33
N LYS A 444 5.05 17.44 -26.60
CA LYS A 444 6.18 17.88 -27.44
C LYS A 444 7.56 17.44 -26.93
N LEU A 445 7.66 16.27 -26.29
CA LEU A 445 8.93 15.75 -25.75
C LEU A 445 9.59 14.68 -26.63
N VAL A 446 8.83 13.93 -27.42
CA VAL A 446 9.28 12.85 -28.30
C VAL A 446 8.55 12.89 -29.64
#